data_AF-A0AAE4V3W6-F1
#
_entry.id   AF-A0AAE4V3W6-F1
#
_cell.length_a   1.000
_cell.length_b   1.000
_cell.length_c   1.000
_cell.angle_alpha   90.00
_cell.angle_beta   90.00
_cell.angle_gamma   90.00
#
_symmetry.space_group_name_H-M   'P 1'
#
loop_
_entity.id
_entity.type
_entity.pdbx_description
1 polymer ?
#
loop_
_entity_poly.entity_id
_entity_poly.type
_entity_poly.pdbx_seq_one_letter_code
_entity_poly.pdbx_strand_id
1 'polypeptide(L)'
;MKPLARYASLNGYLELCRSLGIDPAPLMRSAGLDPSGLALQDRWVPAAAIARLLEQSVEKSGREDFGVRLAERRQFSNLGPLSLVVREEPDVRSALRVLTRYAHTYNEALRTRMSEVNGLVTLRIEL
;
A
#
# COMPACT_ATOMS: atom_id res chain seq x y z
N MET A 1 2.27 10.94 -16.61
CA MET A 1 1.29 11.29 -15.54
C MET A 1 1.93 10.96 -14.20
N LYS A 2 1.69 11.72 -13.12
CA LYS A 2 2.25 11.39 -11.79
C LYS A 2 1.42 10.25 -11.18
N PRO A 3 2.03 9.13 -10.75
CA PRO A 3 1.28 8.00 -10.25
C PRO A 3 0.53 8.36 -8.96
N LEU A 4 -0.69 7.88 -8.85
CA LEU A 4 -1.55 8.00 -7.69
C LEU A 4 -1.61 6.68 -6.91
N ALA A 5 -1.99 6.74 -5.65
CA ALA A 5 -2.37 5.58 -4.86
C ALA A 5 -3.54 5.92 -3.94
N ARG A 6 -4.32 4.91 -3.55
CA ARG A 6 -5.44 5.07 -2.61
C ARG A 6 -4.93 5.29 -1.17
N TYR A 7 -5.66 6.08 -0.39
CA TYR A 7 -5.45 6.21 1.06
C TYR A 7 -5.46 4.87 1.79
N ALA A 8 -6.15 3.87 1.25
CA ALA A 8 -6.12 2.49 1.73
C ALA A 8 -4.68 1.93 1.88
N SER A 9 -3.72 2.43 1.10
CA SER A 9 -2.28 2.08 1.25
C SER A 9 -1.71 2.48 2.62
N LEU A 10 -2.36 3.37 3.35
CA LEU A 10 -2.00 3.82 4.70
C LEU A 10 -2.88 3.17 5.79
N ASN A 11 -3.63 2.10 5.48
CA ASN A 11 -4.39 1.38 6.49
C ASN A 11 -3.48 0.90 7.64
N GLY A 12 -3.88 1.19 8.88
CA GLY A 12 -3.09 0.91 10.08
C GLY A 12 -2.06 1.97 10.46
N TYR A 13 -1.94 3.07 9.68
CA TYR A 13 -0.92 4.10 9.89
C TYR A 13 -1.12 4.85 11.21
N LEU A 14 -2.34 5.23 11.55
CA LEU A 14 -2.63 5.97 12.79
C LEU A 14 -2.31 5.11 14.02
N GLU A 15 -2.71 3.84 13.99
CA GLU A 15 -2.45 2.88 15.05
C GLU A 15 -0.95 2.63 15.22
N LEU A 16 -0.21 2.53 14.10
CA LEU A 16 1.24 2.37 14.14
C LEU A 16 1.93 3.61 14.73
N CYS A 17 1.62 4.81 14.24
CA CYS A 17 2.20 6.05 14.78
C CYS A 17 1.94 6.19 16.28
N ARG A 18 0.70 5.97 16.73
CA ARG A 18 0.35 6.02 18.16
C ARG A 18 1.13 4.98 18.97
N SER A 19 1.29 3.76 18.46
CA SER A 19 2.08 2.72 19.14
C SER A 19 3.56 3.06 19.28
N LEU A 20 4.06 4.00 18.48
CA LEU A 20 5.43 4.51 18.51
C LEU A 20 5.55 5.88 19.18
N GLY A 21 4.47 6.41 19.78
CA GLY A 21 4.46 7.73 20.43
C GLY A 21 4.53 8.92 19.47
N ILE A 22 4.13 8.74 18.21
CA ILE A 22 4.20 9.75 17.15
C ILE A 22 2.80 10.31 16.90
N ASP A 23 2.69 11.64 16.82
CA ASP A 23 1.48 12.29 16.30
C ASP A 23 1.45 12.20 14.76
N PRO A 24 0.51 11.45 14.16
CA PRO A 24 0.46 11.26 12.71
C PRO A 24 0.00 12.51 11.95
N ALA A 25 -0.82 13.38 12.56
CA ALA A 25 -1.50 14.44 11.82
C ALA A 25 -0.55 15.52 11.28
N PRO A 26 0.44 16.02 12.05
CA PRO A 26 1.48 16.92 11.54
C PRO A 26 2.30 16.30 10.39
N LEU A 27 2.69 15.02 10.52
CA LEU A 27 3.47 14.31 9.49
C LEU A 27 2.70 14.15 8.18
N MET A 28 1.41 13.80 8.27
CA MET A 28 0.55 13.71 7.09
C MET A 28 0.47 15.07 6.39
N ARG A 29 0.24 16.15 7.14
CA ARG A 29 0.15 17.50 6.56
C ARG A 29 1.48 17.92 5.93
N SER A 30 2.63 17.64 6.55
CA SER A 30 3.95 17.95 5.96
C SER A 30 4.22 17.16 4.68
N ALA A 31 3.67 15.96 4.55
CA ALA A 31 3.75 15.18 3.32
C ALA A 31 2.76 15.65 2.22
N GLY A 32 1.83 16.55 2.54
CA GLY A 32 0.77 17.03 1.65
C GLY A 32 -0.48 16.16 1.66
N LEU A 33 -0.70 15.40 2.74
CA LEU A 33 -1.84 14.51 2.95
C LEU A 33 -2.77 15.08 4.03
N ASP A 34 -4.07 14.93 3.82
CA ASP A 34 -5.09 15.33 4.78
C ASP A 34 -5.41 14.14 5.71
N PRO A 35 -5.22 14.27 7.04
CA PRO A 35 -5.57 13.22 7.99
C PRO A 35 -7.02 12.73 7.86
N SER A 36 -7.96 13.60 7.48
CA SER A 36 -9.36 13.21 7.27
C SER A 36 -9.55 12.22 6.12
N GLY A 37 -8.60 12.19 5.17
CA GLY A 37 -8.60 11.29 4.03
C GLY A 37 -8.52 9.80 4.39
N LEU A 38 -8.04 9.45 5.60
CA LEU A 38 -8.00 8.07 6.06
C LEU A 38 -9.39 7.46 6.31
N ALA A 39 -10.41 8.30 6.56
CA ALA A 39 -11.80 7.86 6.61
C ALA A 39 -12.37 7.56 5.21
N LEU A 40 -11.71 8.06 4.15
CA LEU A 40 -12.09 7.91 2.76
C LEU A 40 -11.04 7.07 2.01
N GLN A 41 -10.93 5.80 2.39
CA GLN A 41 -9.84 4.91 1.94
C GLN A 41 -9.70 4.81 0.41
N ASP A 42 -10.79 4.94 -0.35
CA ASP A 42 -10.78 4.90 -1.82
C ASP A 42 -10.35 6.21 -2.50
N ARG A 43 -10.12 7.28 -1.73
CA ARG A 43 -9.62 8.54 -2.26
C ARG A 43 -8.18 8.37 -2.74
N TRP A 44 -7.92 8.84 -3.95
CA TRP A 44 -6.60 8.84 -4.57
C TRP A 44 -5.78 10.06 -4.18
N VAL A 45 -4.49 9.85 -3.96
CA VAL A 45 -3.49 10.88 -3.68
C VAL A 45 -2.20 10.62 -4.45
N PRO A 46 -1.33 11.61 -4.64
CA PRO A 46 -0.02 11.37 -5.24
C PRO A 46 0.75 10.29 -4.47
N ALA A 47 1.19 9.24 -5.17
CA ALA A 47 1.93 8.14 -4.53
C ALA A 47 3.24 8.64 -3.88
N ALA A 48 3.86 9.66 -4.47
CA ALA A 48 5.04 10.33 -3.90
C ALA A 48 4.74 11.02 -2.55
N ALA A 49 3.50 11.44 -2.27
CA ALA A 49 3.14 11.99 -0.97
C ALA A 49 3.08 10.88 0.10
N ILE A 50 2.57 9.70 -0.25
CA ILE A 50 2.61 8.51 0.61
C ILE A 50 4.07 8.09 0.87
N ALA A 51 4.91 8.04 -0.15
CA ALA A 51 6.32 7.68 0.01
C ALA A 51 7.04 8.64 0.99
N ARG A 52 6.91 9.96 0.78
CA ARG A 52 7.45 10.96 1.71
C ARG A 52 6.93 10.82 3.13
N LEU A 53 5.65 10.50 3.30
CA LEU A 53 5.08 10.27 4.64
C LEU A 53 5.77 9.10 5.33
N LEU A 54 6.01 7.99 4.62
CA LEU A 54 6.68 6.81 5.17
C LEU A 54 8.15 7.12 5.52
N GLU A 55 8.87 7.85 4.66
CA GLU A 55 10.25 8.31 4.94
C GLU A 55 10.31 9.20 6.20
N GLN A 56 9.46 10.23 6.28
CA GLN A 56 9.36 11.09 7.45
C GLN A 56 8.98 10.32 8.72
N SER A 57 8.18 9.26 8.59
CA SER A 57 7.81 8.41 9.70
C SER A 57 8.97 7.58 10.21
N VAL A 58 9.85 7.08 9.32
CA VAL A 58 11.09 6.40 9.70
C VAL A 58 12.01 7.36 10.46
N GLU A 59 12.23 8.56 9.91
CA GLU A 59 13.05 9.60 10.56
C GLU A 59 12.51 9.98 11.95
N LYS A 60 11.20 10.17 12.07
CA LYS A 60 10.57 10.58 13.34
C LYS A 60 10.54 9.46 14.37
N SER A 61 10.40 8.22 13.93
CA SER A 61 10.30 7.05 14.81
C SER A 61 11.66 6.46 15.20
N GLY A 62 12.70 6.68 14.39
CA GLY A 62 13.95 5.92 14.47
C GLY A 62 13.78 4.44 14.11
N ARG A 63 12.72 4.07 13.40
CA ARG A 63 12.35 2.67 13.09
C ARG A 63 12.48 2.40 11.60
N GLU A 64 13.60 1.82 11.20
CA GLU A 64 13.81 1.39 9.81
C GLU A 64 12.79 0.33 9.35
N ASP A 65 12.24 -0.44 10.30
CA ASP A 65 11.20 -1.45 10.06
C ASP A 65 9.77 -0.88 9.93
N PHE A 66 9.59 0.45 9.90
CA PHE A 66 8.26 1.09 9.90
C PHE A 66 7.33 0.58 8.79
N GLY A 67 7.84 0.47 7.56
CA GLY A 67 7.06 -0.02 6.42
C GLY A 67 6.57 -1.46 6.58
N VAL A 68 7.40 -2.32 7.17
CA VAL A 68 7.05 -3.72 7.46
C VAL A 68 6.00 -3.78 8.56
N ARG A 69 6.18 -3.02 9.65
CA ARG A 69 5.20 -2.92 10.73
C ARG A 69 3.85 -2.39 10.27
N LEU A 70 3.85 -1.48 9.30
CA LEU A 70 2.62 -0.99 8.69
C LEU A 70 1.96 -2.10 7.86
N ALA A 71 2.74 -2.85 7.08
CA ALA A 71 2.24 -3.95 6.27
C ALA A 71 1.63 -5.08 7.13
N GLU A 72 2.19 -5.39 8.30
CA GLU A 72 1.64 -6.37 9.25
C GLU A 72 0.24 -6.01 9.77
N ARG A 73 -0.12 -4.73 9.74
CA ARG A 73 -1.44 -4.24 10.17
C ARG A 73 -2.48 -4.28 9.06
N ARG A 74 -2.06 -4.54 7.82
CA ARG A 74 -2.99 -4.62 6.69
C ARG A 74 -3.73 -5.96 6.73
N GLN A 75 -5.02 -5.88 6.52
CA GLN A 75 -5.87 -7.02 6.29
C GLN A 75 -6.06 -7.23 4.79
N PHE A 76 -6.28 -8.47 4.38
CA PHE A 76 -6.55 -8.77 2.98
C PHE A 76 -7.80 -8.04 2.44
N SER A 77 -8.79 -7.81 3.31
CA SER A 77 -9.99 -7.00 3.05
C SER A 77 -9.68 -5.55 2.66
N ASN A 78 -8.48 -5.03 2.94
CA ASN A 78 -8.07 -3.68 2.54
C ASN A 78 -7.91 -3.52 1.02
N LEU A 79 -7.89 -4.62 0.25
CA LEU A 79 -7.99 -4.58 -1.22
C LEU A 79 -9.43 -4.31 -1.69
N GLY A 80 -10.40 -4.20 -0.78
CA GLY A 80 -11.80 -3.99 -1.11
C GLY A 80 -12.40 -5.17 -1.86
N PRO A 81 -13.30 -4.95 -2.83
CA PRO A 81 -13.93 -6.03 -3.61
C PRO A 81 -12.95 -6.96 -4.32
N LEU A 82 -11.75 -6.48 -4.66
CA LEU A 82 -10.70 -7.32 -5.27
C LEU A 82 -10.29 -8.47 -4.34
N SER A 83 -10.33 -8.27 -3.02
CA SER A 83 -10.04 -9.34 -2.05
C SER A 83 -10.99 -10.53 -2.19
N LEU A 84 -12.25 -10.29 -2.54
CA LEU A 84 -13.23 -11.36 -2.74
C LEU A 84 -12.87 -12.16 -3.99
N VAL A 85 -12.64 -11.48 -5.12
CA VAL A 85 -12.27 -12.15 -6.38
C VAL A 85 -11.02 -13.00 -6.19
N VAL A 86 -9.96 -12.42 -5.62
CA VAL A 86 -8.68 -13.11 -5.42
C VAL A 86 -8.81 -14.31 -4.47
N ARG A 87 -9.69 -14.22 -3.47
CA ARG A 87 -9.93 -15.32 -2.51
C ARG A 87 -10.64 -16.52 -3.16
N GLU A 88 -11.51 -16.29 -4.14
CA GLU A 88 -12.24 -17.35 -4.83
C GLU A 88 -11.43 -17.97 -6.00
N GLU A 89 -10.20 -17.50 -6.26
CA GLU A 89 -9.34 -18.09 -7.29
C GLU A 89 -8.90 -19.51 -6.91
N PRO A 90 -8.85 -20.45 -7.87
CA PRO A 90 -8.64 -21.87 -7.59
C PRO A 90 -7.21 -22.21 -7.14
N ASP A 91 -6.25 -21.33 -7.39
CA ASP A 91 -4.85 -21.49 -6.98
C ASP A 91 -4.13 -20.14 -6.85
N VAL A 92 -2.94 -20.19 -6.22
CA VAL A 92 -2.08 -19.01 -6.01
C VAL A 92 -1.67 -18.35 -7.33
N ARG A 93 -1.47 -19.14 -8.39
CA ARG A 93 -1.09 -18.60 -9.71
C ARG A 93 -2.19 -17.71 -10.26
N SER A 94 -3.44 -18.15 -10.16
CA SER A 94 -4.62 -17.44 -10.65
C SER A 94 -4.89 -16.20 -9.80
N ALA A 95 -4.75 -16.31 -8.48
CA ALA A 95 -4.74 -15.17 -7.55
C ALA A 95 -3.70 -14.10 -7.91
N LEU A 96 -2.45 -14.50 -8.17
CA LEU A 96 -1.37 -13.57 -8.56
C LEU A 96 -1.63 -12.93 -9.94
N ARG A 97 -2.25 -13.64 -10.88
CA ARG A 97 -2.67 -13.07 -12.18
C ARG A 97 -3.71 -11.97 -11.99
N VAL A 98 -4.72 -12.20 -11.15
CA VAL A 98 -5.75 -11.20 -10.84
C VAL A 98 -5.13 -9.99 -10.15
N LEU A 99 -4.30 -10.21 -9.12
CA LEU A 99 -3.59 -9.12 -8.43
C LEU A 99 -2.72 -8.31 -9.40
N THR A 100 -1.95 -8.97 -10.26
CA THR A 100 -1.10 -8.30 -11.26
C THR A 100 -1.94 -7.47 -12.24
N ARG A 101 -3.06 -8.01 -12.71
CA ARG A 101 -3.98 -7.31 -13.63
C ARG A 101 -4.60 -6.07 -12.99
N TYR A 102 -4.98 -6.13 -11.72
CA TYR A 102 -5.75 -5.07 -11.05
C TYR A 102 -4.96 -4.21 -10.05
N ALA A 103 -3.65 -4.45 -9.86
CA ALA A 103 -2.80 -3.67 -8.93
C ALA A 103 -2.91 -2.15 -9.18
N HIS A 104 -2.92 -1.75 -10.45
CA HIS A 104 -3.05 -0.34 -10.87
C HIS A 104 -4.35 0.32 -10.39
N THR A 105 -5.40 -0.44 -10.08
CA THR A 105 -6.65 0.11 -9.53
C THR A 105 -6.52 0.52 -8.07
N TYR A 106 -5.42 0.17 -7.41
CA TYR A 106 -5.15 0.48 -6.01
C TYR A 106 -3.93 1.41 -5.84
N ASN A 107 -2.89 1.17 -6.63
CA ASN A 107 -1.65 1.92 -6.61
C ASN A 107 -1.01 1.91 -8.01
N GLU A 108 -0.92 3.08 -8.63
CA GLU A 108 -0.35 3.26 -9.98
C GLU A 108 1.18 3.34 -9.98
N ALA A 109 1.81 3.52 -8.81
CA ALA A 109 3.26 3.52 -8.69
C ALA A 109 3.82 2.10 -8.77
N LEU A 110 3.07 1.09 -8.32
CA LEU A 110 3.53 -0.30 -8.37
C LEU A 110 3.21 -0.93 -9.72
N ARG A 111 4.26 -1.22 -10.49
CA ARG A 111 4.16 -2.01 -11.72
C ARG A 111 4.53 -3.44 -11.42
N THR A 112 3.56 -4.33 -11.55
CA THR A 112 3.78 -5.76 -11.36
C THR A 112 3.70 -6.47 -12.71
N ARG A 113 4.66 -7.35 -12.99
CA ARG A 113 4.67 -8.20 -14.17
C ARG A 113 4.94 -9.64 -13.75
N MET A 114 4.15 -10.56 -14.28
CA MET A 114 4.35 -11.98 -14.10
C MET A 114 4.85 -12.59 -15.41
N SER A 115 5.91 -13.40 -15.35
CA SER A 115 6.42 -14.17 -16.48
C SER A 115 6.69 -15.60 -16.08
N GLU A 116 6.54 -16.53 -17.02
CA GLU A 116 6.76 -17.95 -16.81
C GLU A 116 7.80 -18.47 -17.78
N VAL A 117 8.88 -19.06 -17.25
CA VAL A 117 9.99 -19.60 -18.03
C VAL A 117 10.44 -20.89 -17.36
N ASN A 118 10.50 -21.99 -18.13
CA ASN A 118 10.96 -23.31 -17.66
C ASN A 118 10.25 -23.81 -16.39
N GLY A 119 8.94 -23.57 -16.28
CA GLY A 119 8.13 -23.97 -15.12
C GLY A 119 8.30 -23.08 -13.88
N LEU A 120 9.13 -22.03 -13.94
CA LEU A 120 9.28 -21.04 -12.89
C LEU A 120 8.41 -19.81 -13.20
N VAL A 121 7.52 -19.46 -12.27
CA VAL A 121 6.77 -18.20 -12.30
C VAL A 121 7.59 -17.13 -11.56
N THR A 122 7.93 -16.05 -12.26
CA THR A 122 8.62 -14.89 -11.69
C THR A 122 7.67 -13.71 -11.61
N LEU A 123 7.56 -13.12 -10.42
CA LEU A 123 6.87 -11.85 -10.19
C LEU A 123 7.90 -10.74 -10.08
N ARG A 124 7.85 -9.77 -11.00
CA ARG A 124 8.69 -8.57 -10.98
C ARG A 124 7.85 -7.38 -10.55
N ILE A 125 8.34 -6.65 -9.55
CA ILE A 125 7.69 -5.46 -9.00
C ILE A 125 8.63 -4.27 -9.18
N GLU A 126 8.14 -3.19 -9.75
CA GLU A 126 8.86 -1.94 -10.00
C GLU A 126 8.05 -0.76 -9.47
N LEU A 127 8.76 0.33 -9.10
CA LEU A 127 8.20 1.61 -8.64
C LEU A 127 8.29 2.68 -9.74
#